data_AF-A0A7W6JS65-F1
#
_entry.id   AF-A0A7W6JS65-F1
#
_cell.length_a   1.000
_cell.length_b   1.000
_cell.length_c   1.000
_cell.angle_alpha   90.00
_cell.angle_beta   90.00
_cell.angle_gamma   90.00
#
_symmetry.space_group_name_H-M   'P 1'
#
loop_
_entity.id
_entity.type
_entity.pdbx_description
1 polymer ?
#
loop_
_entity_poly.entity_id
_entity_poly.type
_entity_poly.pdbx_seq_one_letter_code
_entity_poly.pdbx_strand_id
1 'polypeptide(L)'
;MSNFVIVVDMQRDFVAADGALPVPGAEQIVTPMRDWLAGLDPEETAGVLFTFDTHVPAVYAVSEEAKQFPPHCEKSTLGWALVVDPDVVDSAIATWRLEKGVFDMWAEPGLFVESIREGGSVDREAFFSGLFRGEIDGVTVVGVAADYCVRWAVEGLTARGFRVTVPAALTRGIARPIGQVAAEEWAGADVAIEEMA
;
A
#
# COMPACT_ATOMS: atom_id res chain seq x y z
N MET A 1 -10.93 -8.79 -17.34
CA MET A 1 -10.79 -9.21 -15.94
C MET A 1 -10.48 -7.94 -15.18
N SER A 2 -11.24 -7.61 -14.14
CA SER A 2 -11.04 -6.33 -13.45
C SER A 2 -9.91 -6.46 -12.43
N ASN A 3 -9.02 -5.47 -12.40
CA ASN A 3 -7.88 -5.37 -11.50
C ASN A 3 -8.22 -4.48 -10.28
N PHE A 4 -7.55 -4.68 -9.17
CA PHE A 4 -7.62 -3.79 -8.01
C PHE A 4 -6.23 -3.25 -7.69
N VAL A 5 -6.12 -2.01 -7.24
CA VAL A 5 -4.83 -1.38 -6.93
C VAL A 5 -4.71 -1.16 -5.43
N ILE A 6 -3.53 -1.44 -4.87
CA ILE A 6 -3.18 -1.04 -3.50
C ILE A 6 -1.94 -0.14 -3.55
N VAL A 7 -2.12 1.10 -3.11
CA VAL A 7 -1.06 2.09 -2.91
C VAL A 7 -0.63 2.02 -1.45
N VAL A 8 0.56 1.48 -1.22
CA VAL A 8 1.06 1.18 0.12
C VAL A 8 1.85 2.36 0.68
N ASP A 9 1.33 2.93 1.76
CA ASP A 9 2.02 3.84 2.69
C ASP A 9 2.81 4.97 2.02
N MET A 10 2.25 5.58 0.98
CA MET A 10 2.83 6.75 0.30
C MET A 10 2.63 8.03 1.12
N GLN A 11 3.04 7.98 2.38
CA GLN A 11 2.93 9.04 3.37
C GLN A 11 4.22 9.85 3.45
N ARG A 12 4.10 11.12 3.86
CA ARG A 12 5.21 12.07 3.87
C ARG A 12 6.41 11.60 4.68
N ASP A 13 6.20 10.97 5.83
CA ASP A 13 7.29 10.49 6.68
C ASP A 13 8.15 9.43 6.00
N PHE A 14 7.55 8.61 5.15
CA PHE A 14 8.28 7.63 4.34
C PHE A 14 8.85 8.20 3.06
N VAL A 15 8.21 9.22 2.49
CA VAL A 15 8.56 9.67 1.14
C VAL A 15 9.54 10.83 1.13
N ALA A 16 9.27 11.87 1.90
CA ALA A 16 10.04 13.10 1.80
C ALA A 16 11.42 12.95 2.43
N ALA A 17 12.43 13.61 1.85
CA ALA A 17 13.81 13.55 2.37
C ALA A 17 13.95 14.03 3.83
N ASP A 18 13.04 14.91 4.26
CA ASP A 18 12.94 15.44 5.64
C ASP A 18 11.84 14.77 6.48
N GLY A 19 11.26 13.67 5.99
CA GLY A 19 10.33 12.83 6.74
C GLY A 19 10.99 12.13 7.93
N ALA A 20 10.18 11.61 8.85
CA ALA A 20 10.70 10.92 10.04
C ALA A 20 11.41 9.59 9.73
N LEU A 21 11.02 8.89 8.66
CA LEU A 21 11.57 7.60 8.26
C LEU A 21 11.69 7.49 6.72
N PRO A 22 12.54 8.31 6.09
CA PRO A 22 12.58 8.41 4.63
C PRO A 22 13.10 7.12 3.99
N VAL A 23 12.31 6.57 3.08
CA VAL A 23 12.64 5.42 2.25
C VAL A 23 13.54 5.90 1.10
N PRO A 24 14.75 5.32 0.91
CA PRO A 24 15.67 5.75 -0.13
C PRO A 24 15.04 5.78 -1.53
N GLY A 25 15.06 6.97 -2.16
CA GLY A 25 14.57 7.17 -3.52
C GLY A 25 13.03 7.24 -3.65
N ALA A 26 12.28 7.27 -2.55
CA ALA A 26 10.81 7.34 -2.59
C ALA A 26 10.27 8.64 -3.22
N GLU A 27 10.94 9.78 -3.03
CA GLU A 27 10.53 11.03 -3.72
C GLU A 27 10.48 10.88 -5.25
N GLN A 28 11.32 10.01 -5.81
CA GLN A 28 11.45 9.82 -7.26
C GLN A 28 10.26 9.05 -7.86
N ILE A 29 9.51 8.32 -7.04
CA ILE A 29 8.34 7.55 -7.52
C ILE A 29 7.02 8.33 -7.40
N VAL A 30 7.02 9.51 -6.76
CA VAL A 30 5.79 10.31 -6.54
C VAL A 30 5.15 10.76 -7.85
N THR A 31 5.91 11.43 -8.71
CA THR A 31 5.38 11.89 -10.01
C THR A 31 4.99 10.72 -10.92
N PRO A 32 5.85 9.70 -11.13
CA PRO A 32 5.47 8.51 -11.90
C PRO A 32 4.21 7.81 -11.36
N MET A 33 4.07 7.68 -10.04
CA MET A 33 2.90 7.05 -9.43
C MET A 33 1.64 7.88 -9.64
N ARG A 34 1.71 9.21 -9.47
CA ARG A 34 0.59 10.11 -9.71
C ARG A 34 0.12 10.02 -11.18
N ASP A 35 1.06 10.03 -12.12
CA ASP A 35 0.75 9.95 -13.55
C ASP A 35 0.16 8.58 -13.92
N TRP A 36 0.69 7.51 -13.33
CA TRP A 36 0.16 6.15 -13.49
C TRP A 36 -1.25 5.98 -12.92
N LEU A 37 -1.51 6.48 -11.71
CA LEU A 37 -2.84 6.46 -11.09
C LEU A 37 -3.88 7.27 -11.88
N ALA A 38 -3.47 8.41 -12.45
CA ALA A 38 -4.34 9.23 -13.30
C ALA A 38 -4.63 8.61 -14.66
N GLY A 39 -3.82 7.62 -15.08
CA GLY A 39 -3.99 6.88 -16.33
C GLY A 39 -4.73 5.55 -16.20
N LEU A 40 -5.21 5.20 -15.00
CA LEU A 40 -5.96 3.96 -14.79
C LEU A 40 -7.28 3.97 -15.57
N ASP A 41 -7.58 2.87 -16.27
CA ASP A 41 -8.83 2.70 -17.01
C ASP A 41 -9.96 2.30 -16.05
N PRO A 42 -11.06 3.07 -15.94
CA PRO A 42 -12.22 2.71 -15.12
C PRO A 42 -12.94 1.43 -15.55
N GLU A 43 -12.83 1.00 -16.82
CA GLU A 43 -13.43 -0.25 -17.28
C GLU A 43 -12.63 -1.48 -16.82
N GLU A 44 -11.33 -1.30 -16.56
CA GLU A 44 -10.42 -2.38 -16.14
C GLU A 44 -10.06 -2.33 -14.65
N THR A 45 -10.32 -1.21 -13.96
CA THR A 45 -9.91 -0.99 -12.56
C THR A 45 -11.12 -0.91 -11.64
N ALA A 46 -11.30 -1.93 -10.80
CA ALA A 46 -12.42 -2.02 -9.86
C ALA A 46 -12.30 -1.04 -8.67
N GLY A 47 -11.08 -0.64 -8.31
CA GLY A 47 -10.85 0.30 -7.23
C GLY A 47 -9.38 0.47 -6.85
N VAL A 48 -9.12 1.48 -6.04
CA VAL A 48 -7.81 1.80 -5.48
C VAL A 48 -7.91 1.91 -3.96
N LEU A 49 -7.11 1.14 -3.24
CA LEU A 49 -6.95 1.23 -1.79
C LEU A 49 -5.65 1.93 -1.45
N PHE A 50 -5.73 2.99 -0.64
CA PHE A 50 -4.58 3.64 -0.04
C PHE A 50 -4.41 3.14 1.39
N THR A 51 -3.25 2.56 1.71
CA THR A 51 -2.94 2.20 3.10
C THR A 51 -2.20 3.32 3.80
N PHE A 52 -2.41 3.39 5.12
CA PHE A 52 -1.77 4.36 5.98
C PHE A 52 -1.22 3.65 7.20
N ASP A 53 0.10 3.70 7.38
CA ASP A 53 0.67 3.49 8.69
C ASP A 53 0.21 4.62 9.61
N THR A 54 -0.31 4.25 10.77
CA THR A 54 -1.06 5.17 11.62
C THR A 54 -0.73 4.87 13.07
N HIS A 55 0.18 5.66 13.63
CA HIS A 55 0.64 5.45 14.98
C HIS A 55 0.04 6.45 15.97
N VAL A 56 -0.21 5.96 17.18
CA VAL A 56 -0.52 6.77 18.37
C VAL A 56 0.73 6.79 19.25
N PRO A 57 1.28 7.95 19.64
CA PRO A 57 2.61 8.02 20.27
C PRO A 57 2.78 7.13 21.51
N ALA A 58 1.76 7.09 22.39
CA ALA A 58 1.80 6.29 23.60
C ALA A 58 1.79 4.76 23.32
N VAL A 59 1.17 4.34 22.22
CA VAL A 59 1.15 2.94 21.79
C VAL A 59 2.45 2.58 21.08
N TYR A 60 2.92 3.44 20.18
CA TYR A 60 4.14 3.23 19.42
C TYR A 60 5.37 3.13 20.32
N ALA A 61 5.49 4.00 21.33
CA ALA A 61 6.66 4.08 22.21
C ALA A 61 7.01 2.79 22.96
N VAL A 62 6.06 1.85 23.09
CA VAL A 62 6.26 0.55 23.75
C VAL A 62 6.23 -0.64 22.79
N SER A 63 6.13 -0.39 21.47
CA SER A 63 6.08 -1.42 20.44
C SER A 63 7.45 -2.04 20.17
N GLU A 64 7.48 -3.23 19.55
CA GLU A 64 8.71 -3.82 19.04
C GLU A 64 9.31 -3.00 17.89
N GLU A 65 8.46 -2.33 17.13
CA GLU A 65 8.85 -1.49 16.01
C GLU A 65 9.67 -0.28 16.44
N ALA A 66 9.29 0.37 17.54
CA ALA A 66 10.02 1.50 18.12
C ALA A 66 11.45 1.18 18.59
N LYS A 67 11.81 -0.11 18.67
CA LYS A 67 13.20 -0.54 18.92
C LYS A 67 14.09 -0.43 17.68
N GLN A 68 13.49 -0.39 16.50
CA GLN A 68 14.18 -0.41 15.20
C GLN A 68 13.99 0.89 14.43
N PHE A 69 12.84 1.54 14.59
CA PHE A 69 12.45 2.71 13.79
C PHE A 69 12.10 3.92 14.67
N PRO A 70 12.42 5.14 14.22
CA PRO A 70 12.03 6.36 14.93
C PRO A 70 10.50 6.49 14.95
N PRO A 71 9.91 7.29 15.86
CA PRO A 71 8.51 7.67 15.76
C PRO A 71 8.23 8.31 14.41
N HIS A 72 7.19 7.84 13.73
CA HIS A 72 6.77 8.28 12.40
C HIS A 72 5.26 8.12 12.26
N CYS A 73 4.69 8.64 11.17
CA CYS A 73 3.30 8.45 10.75
C CYS A 73 2.28 8.65 11.89
N GLU A 74 2.53 9.65 12.75
CA GLU A 74 1.64 9.98 13.85
C GLU A 74 0.33 10.54 13.28
N LYS A 75 -0.80 9.93 13.69
CA LYS A 75 -2.12 10.29 13.16
C LYS A 75 -2.38 11.80 13.23
N SER A 76 -2.92 12.36 12.15
CA SER A 76 -3.25 13.79 12.02
C SER A 76 -2.06 14.75 12.03
N THR A 77 -0.83 14.26 11.89
CA THR A 77 0.34 15.11 11.66
C THR A 77 0.63 15.29 10.17
N LEU A 78 1.52 16.21 9.84
CA LEU A 78 1.98 16.40 8.46
C LEU A 78 2.71 15.15 7.93
N GLY A 79 3.44 14.42 8.78
CA GLY A 79 4.15 13.20 8.41
C GLY A 79 3.24 12.05 7.97
N TRP A 80 2.03 12.00 8.53
CA TRP A 80 1.01 10.99 8.21
C TRP A 80 0.26 11.23 6.89
N ALA A 81 0.29 12.45 6.35
CA ALA A 81 -0.42 12.78 5.11
C ALA A 81 0.15 12.04 3.90
N LEU A 82 -0.70 11.64 2.96
CA LEU A 82 -0.27 11.12 1.66
C LEU A 82 0.46 12.21 0.86
N VAL A 83 1.48 11.79 0.12
CA VAL A 83 2.15 12.65 -0.88
C VAL A 83 1.52 12.54 -2.27
N VAL A 84 0.68 11.53 -2.50
CA VAL A 84 -0.12 11.37 -3.72
C VAL A 84 -1.59 11.50 -3.35
N ASP A 85 -2.26 12.50 -3.92
CA ASP A 85 -3.65 12.79 -3.64
C ASP A 85 -4.57 11.73 -4.28
N PRO A 86 -5.46 11.05 -3.52
CA PRO A 86 -6.46 10.13 -4.08
C PRO A 86 -7.36 10.75 -5.17
N ASP A 87 -7.47 12.08 -5.24
CA ASP A 87 -8.24 12.78 -6.28
C ASP A 87 -7.62 12.70 -7.68
N VAL A 88 -6.36 12.25 -7.81
CA VAL A 88 -5.76 11.99 -9.13
C VAL A 88 -6.33 10.75 -9.81
N VAL A 89 -6.94 9.84 -9.05
CA VAL A 89 -7.64 8.67 -9.59
C VAL A 89 -8.96 9.14 -10.22
N ASP A 90 -9.31 8.59 -11.39
CA ASP A 90 -10.58 8.91 -12.06
C ASP A 90 -11.76 8.70 -11.10
N SER A 91 -12.69 9.67 -11.09
CA SER A 91 -13.86 9.66 -10.20
C SER A 91 -14.80 8.46 -10.39
N ALA A 92 -14.73 7.78 -11.53
CA ALA A 92 -15.47 6.54 -11.79
C ALA A 92 -14.85 5.31 -11.10
N ILE A 93 -13.61 5.40 -10.61
CA ILE A 93 -12.92 4.33 -9.89
C ILE A 93 -13.11 4.56 -8.38
N ALA A 94 -13.63 3.53 -7.68
CA ALA A 94 -13.82 3.60 -6.24
C ALA A 94 -12.48 3.74 -5.51
N THR A 95 -12.40 4.67 -4.56
CA THR A 95 -11.19 4.93 -3.77
C THR A 95 -11.44 4.65 -2.29
N TRP A 96 -10.51 3.94 -1.67
CA TRP A 96 -10.63 3.40 -0.33
C TRP A 96 -9.41 3.74 0.51
N ARG A 97 -9.58 3.76 1.84
CA ARG A 97 -8.48 3.86 2.79
C ARG A 97 -8.50 2.72 3.80
N LEU A 98 -7.32 2.30 4.23
CA LEU A 98 -7.12 1.38 5.34
C LEU A 98 -6.00 1.92 6.24
N GLU A 99 -6.33 2.26 7.48
CA GLU A 99 -5.36 2.61 8.50
C GLU A 99 -4.90 1.33 9.24
N LYS A 100 -3.60 1.19 9.45
CA LYS A 100 -2.94 0.10 10.20
C LYS A 100 -1.94 0.69 11.18
N GLY A 101 -1.73 0.04 12.32
CA GLY A 101 -0.80 0.45 13.37
C GLY A 101 0.56 -0.27 13.33
N VAL A 102 0.74 -1.20 12.39
CA VAL A 102 1.98 -1.96 12.16
C VAL A 102 2.21 -2.15 10.65
N PHE A 103 3.43 -2.50 10.25
CA PHE A 103 3.76 -2.72 8.84
C PHE A 103 2.90 -3.78 8.12
N ASP A 104 2.57 -4.89 8.81
CA ASP A 104 1.73 -5.94 8.25
C ASP A 104 0.24 -5.54 8.33
N MET A 105 -0.32 -5.11 7.19
CA MET A 105 -1.73 -4.70 7.07
C MET A 105 -2.74 -5.83 7.36
N TRP A 106 -2.28 -7.07 7.57
CA TRP A 106 -3.09 -8.24 7.89
C TRP A 106 -3.02 -8.64 9.37
N ALA A 107 -2.00 -8.18 10.11
CA ALA A 107 -1.69 -8.66 11.46
C ALA A 107 -2.75 -8.24 12.50
N GLU A 108 -3.27 -7.02 12.39
CA GLU A 108 -4.26 -6.49 13.33
C GLU A 108 -5.67 -6.97 12.99
N PRO A 109 -6.45 -7.50 13.95
CA PRO A 109 -7.83 -7.86 13.72
C PRO A 109 -8.75 -6.63 13.76
N GLY A 110 -9.89 -6.70 13.07
CA GLY A 110 -10.96 -5.72 13.19
C GLY A 110 -10.65 -4.35 12.56
N LEU A 111 -9.71 -4.31 11.60
CA LEU A 111 -9.50 -3.13 10.77
C LEU A 111 -10.66 -2.95 9.78
N PHE A 112 -10.92 -1.70 9.42
CA PHE A 112 -11.96 -1.34 8.46
C PHE A 112 -11.36 -0.68 7.22
N VAL A 113 -11.91 -1.03 6.06
CA VAL A 113 -11.68 -0.33 4.80
C VAL A 113 -12.79 0.70 4.64
N GLU A 114 -12.43 1.97 4.45
CA GLU A 114 -13.36 3.09 4.40
C GLU A 114 -13.37 3.72 3.02
N SER A 115 -14.54 4.09 2.50
CA SER A 115 -14.64 4.80 1.22
C SER A 115 -14.16 6.24 1.41
N ILE A 116 -13.27 6.71 0.53
CA ILE A 116 -12.74 8.08 0.57
C ILE A 116 -13.80 9.09 0.09
N ARG A 117 -14.56 8.75 -0.96
CA ARG A 117 -15.49 9.69 -1.62
C ARG A 117 -16.95 9.51 -1.25
N GLU A 118 -17.40 8.27 -1.12
CA GLU A 118 -18.83 7.95 -0.93
C GLU A 118 -19.21 7.79 0.55
N GLY A 119 -18.21 7.68 1.43
CA GLY A 119 -18.40 7.36 2.84
C GLY A 119 -18.81 5.91 3.07
N GLY A 120 -18.88 5.54 4.36
CA GLY A 120 -19.12 4.16 4.77
C GLY A 120 -17.83 3.36 4.95
N SER A 121 -17.96 2.24 5.66
CA SER A 121 -16.86 1.36 5.99
C SER A 121 -17.30 -0.10 5.99
N VAL A 122 -16.34 -0.99 5.77
CA VAL A 122 -16.52 -2.43 5.77
C VAL A 122 -15.33 -3.08 6.44
N ASP A 123 -15.57 -4.17 7.18
CA ASP A 123 -14.50 -4.96 7.77
C ASP A 123 -13.48 -5.39 6.69
N ARG A 124 -12.18 -5.33 7.02
CA ARG A 124 -11.09 -5.64 6.08
C ARG A 124 -11.24 -7.03 5.47
N GLU A 125 -11.50 -8.05 6.26
CA GLU A 125 -11.61 -9.42 5.75
C GLU A 125 -12.86 -9.57 4.87
N ALA A 126 -13.97 -8.94 5.25
CA ALA A 126 -15.18 -8.90 4.43
C ALA A 126 -14.96 -8.17 3.10
N PHE A 127 -14.18 -7.09 3.08
CA PHE A 127 -13.81 -6.34 1.87
C PHE A 127 -13.06 -7.22 0.88
N PHE A 128 -11.94 -7.82 1.30
CA PHE A 128 -11.12 -8.66 0.42
C PHE A 128 -11.85 -9.94 0.01
N SER A 129 -12.66 -10.55 0.89
CA SER A 129 -13.55 -11.65 0.51
C SER A 129 -14.63 -11.22 -0.50
N GLY A 130 -15.07 -9.96 -0.44
CA GLY A 130 -15.98 -9.35 -1.40
C GLY A 130 -15.36 -9.22 -2.79
N LEU A 131 -14.12 -8.71 -2.88
CA LEU A 131 -13.37 -8.59 -4.14
C LEU A 131 -13.29 -9.94 -4.86
N PHE A 132 -12.85 -10.99 -4.16
CA PHE A 132 -12.71 -12.32 -4.75
C PHE A 132 -14.04 -12.90 -5.24
N ARG A 133 -15.13 -12.70 -4.49
CA ARG A 133 -16.49 -13.12 -4.91
C ARG A 133 -17.01 -12.32 -6.10
N GLY A 134 -16.53 -11.09 -6.28
CA GLY A 134 -16.78 -10.26 -7.45
C GLY A 134 -15.90 -10.60 -8.66
N GLU A 135 -15.17 -11.73 -8.62
CA GLU A 135 -14.26 -12.17 -9.68
C GLU A 135 -13.08 -11.20 -9.94
N ILE A 136 -12.74 -10.39 -8.94
CA ILE A 136 -11.53 -9.57 -8.91
C ILE A 136 -10.46 -10.39 -8.21
N ASP A 137 -9.58 -11.02 -9.00
CA ASP A 137 -8.50 -11.89 -8.50
C ASP A 137 -7.09 -11.34 -8.82
N GLY A 138 -6.99 -10.26 -9.62
CA GLY A 138 -5.75 -9.54 -9.89
C GLY A 138 -5.61 -8.31 -9.00
N VAL A 139 -4.43 -8.15 -8.38
CA VAL A 139 -4.09 -6.98 -7.57
C VAL A 139 -2.74 -6.42 -7.96
N THR A 140 -2.68 -5.12 -8.27
CA THR A 140 -1.42 -4.40 -8.44
C THR A 140 -1.05 -3.70 -7.12
N VAL A 141 0.14 -3.97 -6.59
CA VAL A 141 0.66 -3.35 -5.37
C VAL A 141 1.80 -2.40 -5.73
N VAL A 142 1.73 -1.16 -5.26
CA VAL A 142 2.76 -0.12 -5.46
C VAL A 142 3.05 0.58 -4.14
N GLY A 143 4.14 1.36 -4.06
CA GLY A 143 4.45 2.19 -2.89
C GLY A 143 5.65 1.71 -2.09
N VAL A 144 5.57 1.86 -0.76
CA VAL A 144 6.71 1.65 0.15
C VAL A 144 6.29 0.94 1.44
N ALA A 145 7.19 0.28 2.16
CA ALA A 145 8.52 -0.14 1.73
C ALA A 145 8.47 -1.56 1.14
N ALA A 146 9.22 -1.78 0.05
CA ALA A 146 9.33 -3.05 -0.69
C ALA A 146 9.58 -4.26 0.23
N ASP A 147 10.39 -4.07 1.27
CA ASP A 147 10.86 -5.08 2.21
C ASP A 147 10.08 -5.15 3.53
N TYR A 148 9.04 -4.31 3.68
CA TYR A 148 8.14 -4.26 4.82
C TYR A 148 6.68 -4.24 4.35
N CYS A 149 5.99 -3.10 4.36
CA CYS A 149 4.55 -3.01 4.13
C CYS A 149 4.13 -3.60 2.78
N VAL A 150 4.86 -3.30 1.70
CA VAL A 150 4.59 -3.89 0.38
C VAL A 150 4.77 -5.41 0.44
N ARG A 151 5.82 -5.88 1.12
CA ARG A 151 6.09 -7.31 1.24
C ARG A 151 4.92 -8.04 1.89
N TRP A 152 4.49 -7.59 3.07
CA TRP A 152 3.41 -8.24 3.80
C TRP A 152 2.05 -8.04 3.14
N ALA A 153 1.82 -6.92 2.45
CA ALA A 153 0.65 -6.76 1.60
C ALA A 153 0.59 -7.88 0.55
N VAL A 154 1.67 -8.09 -0.20
CA VAL A 154 1.78 -9.13 -1.24
C VAL A 154 1.63 -10.54 -0.64
N GLU A 155 2.32 -10.85 0.45
CA GLU A 155 2.23 -12.17 1.10
C GLU A 155 0.81 -12.47 1.60
N GLY A 156 0.12 -11.50 2.21
CA GLY A 156 -1.25 -11.72 2.67
C GLY A 156 -2.29 -11.75 1.54
N LEU A 157 -2.06 -11.07 0.42
CA LEU A 157 -2.87 -11.18 -0.79
C LEU A 157 -2.71 -12.56 -1.45
N THR A 158 -1.47 -13.01 -1.65
CA THR A 158 -1.19 -14.32 -2.25
C THR A 158 -1.72 -15.46 -1.38
N ALA A 159 -1.59 -15.37 -0.05
CA ALA A 159 -2.19 -16.32 0.88
C ALA A 159 -3.73 -16.39 0.80
N ARG A 160 -4.38 -15.33 0.29
CA ARG A 160 -5.82 -15.24 0.04
C ARG A 160 -6.22 -15.60 -1.40
N GLY A 161 -5.26 -15.99 -2.24
CA GLY A 161 -5.50 -16.47 -3.60
C GLY A 161 -5.53 -15.38 -4.68
N PHE A 162 -5.12 -14.15 -4.36
CA PHE A 162 -4.95 -13.11 -5.37
C PHE A 162 -3.65 -13.33 -6.17
N ARG A 163 -3.71 -13.03 -7.47
CA ARG A 163 -2.53 -12.87 -8.33
C ARG A 163 -2.02 -11.45 -8.16
N VAL A 164 -0.74 -11.32 -7.86
CA VAL A 164 -0.18 -10.02 -7.49
C VAL A 164 0.86 -9.55 -8.49
N THR A 165 0.71 -8.32 -8.96
CA THR A 165 1.70 -7.62 -9.78
C THR A 165 2.33 -6.49 -8.97
N VAL A 166 3.65 -6.36 -9.02
CA VAL A 166 4.39 -5.26 -8.38
C VAL A 166 5.25 -4.53 -9.41
N PRO A 167 4.85 -3.33 -9.86
CA PRO A 167 5.67 -2.50 -10.74
C PRO A 167 6.93 -1.99 -10.01
N ALA A 168 8.10 -2.43 -10.46
CA ALA A 168 9.37 -2.08 -9.81
C ALA A 168 9.67 -0.56 -9.88
N ALA A 169 9.25 0.08 -10.97
CA ALA A 169 9.40 1.52 -11.14
C ALA A 169 8.61 2.34 -10.10
N LEU A 170 7.53 1.79 -9.54
CA LEU A 170 6.62 2.45 -8.59
C LEU A 170 6.79 1.96 -7.14
N THR A 171 7.90 1.27 -6.86
CA THR A 171 8.13 0.62 -5.56
C THR A 171 9.54 0.90 -5.05
N ARG A 172 9.69 1.25 -3.77
CA ARG A 172 11.00 1.46 -3.12
C ARG A 172 11.04 0.76 -1.77
N GLY A 173 12.21 0.25 -1.38
CA GLY A 173 12.44 -0.42 -0.11
C GLY A 173 13.38 0.36 0.80
N ILE A 174 13.33 0.07 2.10
CA ILE A 174 14.21 0.70 3.10
C ILE A 174 15.62 0.14 2.95
N ALA A 175 15.76 -1.18 2.96
CA ALA A 175 17.04 -1.86 2.85
C ALA A 175 17.15 -2.70 1.57
N ARG A 176 16.08 -3.39 1.18
CA ARG A 176 16.06 -4.28 0.01
C ARG A 176 15.12 -3.76 -1.08
N PRO A 177 15.58 -3.58 -2.33
CA PRO A 177 14.69 -3.25 -3.44
C PRO A 177 13.78 -4.44 -3.77
N ILE A 178 12.68 -4.17 -4.46
CA ILE A 178 11.65 -5.18 -4.73
C ILE A 178 12.15 -6.41 -5.48
N GLY A 179 13.11 -6.25 -6.41
CA GLY A 179 13.71 -7.39 -7.12
C GLY A 179 14.45 -8.36 -6.19
N GLN A 180 15.11 -7.84 -5.14
CA GLN A 180 15.76 -8.68 -4.13
C GLN A 180 14.72 -9.36 -3.23
N VAL A 181 13.69 -8.62 -2.79
CA VAL A 181 12.58 -9.17 -1.98
C VAL A 181 11.90 -10.31 -2.73
N ALA A 182 11.58 -10.13 -4.01
CA ALA A 182 10.94 -11.15 -4.83
C ALA A 182 11.81 -12.41 -4.97
N ALA A 183 13.12 -12.24 -5.16
CA ALA A 183 14.05 -13.37 -5.28
C ALA A 183 14.22 -14.16 -3.98
N GLU A 184 14.21 -13.47 -2.82
CA GLU A 184 14.45 -14.09 -1.51
C GLU A 184 13.17 -14.66 -0.89
N GLU A 185 12.03 -13.96 -1.01
CA GLU A 185 10.81 -14.24 -0.26
C GLU A 185 9.73 -14.93 -1.11
N TRP A 186 9.71 -14.70 -2.42
CA TRP A 186 8.62 -15.11 -3.32
C TRP A 186 9.05 -16.06 -4.43
N ALA A 187 10.20 -16.73 -4.27
CA ALA A 187 10.67 -17.71 -5.24
C ALA A 187 9.62 -18.82 -5.45
N GLY A 188 8.97 -18.82 -6.61
CA GLY A 188 7.93 -19.79 -6.98
C GLY A 188 6.50 -19.42 -6.54
N ALA A 189 6.29 -18.22 -5.99
CA ALA A 189 4.95 -17.67 -5.74
C ALA A 189 4.34 -17.05 -7.02
N ASP A 190 3.02 -16.91 -7.05
CA ASP A 190 2.29 -16.27 -8.15
C ASP A 190 2.32 -14.73 -8.03
N VAL A 191 3.54 -14.19 -8.08
CA VAL A 191 3.83 -12.75 -8.00
C VAL A 191 4.66 -12.34 -9.21
N ALA A 192 4.17 -11.37 -9.98
CA ALA A 192 4.88 -10.80 -11.12
C ALA A 192 5.54 -9.48 -10.75
N ILE A 193 6.85 -9.35 -10.98
CA ILE A 193 7.55 -8.06 -10.91
C ILE A 193 7.59 -7.47 -12.31
N GLU A 194 6.93 -6.32 -12.49
CA GLU A 194 6.89 -5.64 -13.78
C GLU A 194 7.96 -4.57 -13.88
N GLU A 195 8.81 -4.71 -14.89
CA GLU A 195 9.66 -3.63 -15.38
C GLU A 195 8.79 -2.75 -16.29
N MET A 196 8.50 -1.52 -15.88
CA MET A 196 7.75 -0.60 -16.73
C MET A 196 8.65 -0.16 -17.91
N ALA A 197 8.15 -0.33 -19.13
CA ALA A 197 8.85 -0.01 -20.38
C ALA A 197 8.97 1.49 -20.66
#